data_AF-I9LE57-F1
#
_entry.id   AF-I9LE57-F1
#
_cell.length_a   1.000
_cell.length_b   1.000
_cell.length_c   1.000
_cell.angle_alpha   90.00
_cell.angle_beta   90.00
_cell.angle_gamma   90.00
#
_symmetry.space_group_name_H-M   'P 1'
#
loop_
_entity.id
_entity.type
_entity.pdbx_description
1 polymer ?
#
loop_
_entity_poly.entity_id
_entity_poly.type
_entity_poly.pdbx_seq_one_letter_code
_entity_poly.pdbx_strand_id
1 'polypeptide(L)'
;MIKEVLELCKIFPNVKEYYAANIVPDFEQEALEKYKKIIENEFFPARGFGKLRYSEMNKALNSFKKISKSTTHIADLMISCVEFGVQFTNAYGDIDERYR
;
A
#
# COMPACT_ATOMS: atom_id res chain seq x y z
N MET A 1 17.88 24.48 18.35
CA MET A 1 18.09 23.26 17.53
C MET A 1 17.16 22.10 17.90
N ILE A 2 17.39 21.29 18.95
CA ILE A 2 16.50 20.11 19.26
C ILE A 2 15.05 20.53 19.58
N LYS A 3 14.85 21.65 20.30
CA LYS A 3 13.51 22.17 20.63
C LYS A 3 12.72 22.66 19.42
N GLU A 4 13.38 23.23 18.42
CA GLU A 4 12.72 23.72 17.19
C GLU A 4 12.24 22.56 16.30
N VAL A 5 13.03 21.49 16.22
CA VAL A 5 12.64 20.27 15.50
C VAL A 5 11.40 19.62 16.13
N LEU A 6 11.31 19.63 17.47
CA LEU A 6 10.14 19.13 18.19
C LEU A 6 8.88 19.99 17.98
N GLU A 7 9.01 21.30 17.94
CA GLU A 7 7.90 22.22 17.60
C GLU A 7 7.42 21.99 16.16
N LEU A 8 8.34 21.88 15.20
CA LEU A 8 8.00 21.60 13.81
C LEU A 8 7.26 20.27 13.61
N CYS A 9 7.66 19.21 14.34
CA CYS A 9 6.97 17.92 14.28
C CYS A 9 5.56 17.93 14.90
N LYS A 10 5.28 18.86 15.83
CA LYS A 10 3.94 19.06 16.39
C LYS A 10 3.03 19.85 15.44
N ILE A 11 3.60 20.82 14.73
CA ILE A 11 2.85 21.72 13.86
C ILE A 11 2.55 21.06 12.50
N PHE A 12 3.47 20.26 11.96
CA PHE A 12 3.36 19.71 10.61
C PHE A 12 3.43 18.17 10.60
N PRO A 13 2.29 17.48 10.40
CA PRO A 13 2.24 16.01 10.31
C PRO A 13 3.19 15.44 9.25
N ASN A 14 3.31 16.13 8.11
CA ASN A 14 4.19 15.72 7.00
C ASN A 14 5.69 15.78 7.38
N VAL A 15 6.08 16.70 8.27
CA VAL A 15 7.47 16.83 8.74
C VAL A 15 7.81 15.70 9.71
N LYS A 16 6.84 15.35 10.58
CA LYS A 16 6.95 14.20 11.47
C LYS A 16 7.11 12.89 10.68
N GLU A 17 6.31 12.68 9.64
CA GLU A 17 6.43 11.51 8.75
C GLU A 17 7.78 11.49 8.03
N TYR A 18 8.26 12.62 7.53
CA TYR A 18 9.56 12.71 6.85
C TYR A 18 10.73 12.35 7.76
N TYR A 19 10.76 12.83 9.01
CA TYR A 19 11.82 12.47 9.95
C TYR A 19 11.67 11.04 10.49
N ALA A 20 10.45 10.56 10.71
CA ALA A 20 10.22 9.14 11.04
C ALA A 20 10.80 8.23 9.95
N ALA A 21 10.61 8.57 8.67
CA ALA A 21 11.16 7.84 7.54
C ALA A 21 12.69 7.77 7.50
N ASN A 22 13.38 8.77 8.06
CA ASN A 22 14.85 8.83 8.08
C ASN A 22 15.46 8.32 9.40
N ILE A 23 14.67 8.20 10.47
CA ILE A 23 15.15 7.82 11.82
C ILE A 23 14.73 6.38 12.18
N VAL A 24 13.60 5.89 11.67
CA VAL A 24 13.06 4.57 12.00
C VAL A 24 13.65 3.55 11.02
N PRO A 25 14.48 2.60 11.49
CA PRO A 25 14.78 1.40 10.72
C PRO A 25 13.46 0.75 10.32
N ASP A 26 13.33 0.30 9.07
CA ASP A 26 12.14 -0.39 8.56
C ASP A 26 10.90 0.48 8.25
N PHE A 27 10.99 1.82 8.25
CA PHE A 27 9.85 2.66 7.82
C PHE A 27 9.34 2.32 6.42
N GLU A 28 10.25 2.09 5.46
CA GLU A 28 9.84 1.69 4.11
C GLU A 28 9.16 0.32 4.08
N GLN A 29 9.58 -0.60 4.97
CA GLN A 29 8.95 -1.91 5.12
C GLN A 29 7.55 -1.78 5.72
N GLU A 30 7.37 -0.97 6.77
CA GLU A 30 6.05 -0.73 7.37
C GLU A 30 5.10 -0.06 6.37
N ALA A 31 5.62 0.92 5.61
CA ALA A 31 4.87 1.54 4.52
C ALA A 31 4.50 0.50 3.45
N LEU A 32 5.43 -0.36 3.05
CA LEU A 32 5.19 -1.42 2.08
C LEU A 32 4.05 -2.34 2.54
N GLU A 33 4.09 -2.84 3.77
CA GLU A 33 3.04 -3.71 4.32
C GLU A 33 1.68 -3.00 4.40
N LYS A 34 1.67 -1.72 4.77
CA LYS A 34 0.45 -0.90 4.74
C LYS A 34 -0.15 -0.81 3.33
N TYR A 35 0.67 -0.59 2.31
CA TYR A 35 0.19 -0.49 0.93
C TYR A 35 -0.19 -1.85 0.35
N LYS A 36 0.52 -2.94 0.67
CA LYS A 36 0.10 -4.31 0.34
C LYS A 36 -1.30 -4.58 0.86
N LYS A 37 -1.57 -4.22 2.13
CA LYS A 37 -2.90 -4.39 2.74
C LYS A 37 -3.99 -3.55 2.09
N ILE A 38 -3.70 -2.33 1.65
CA ILE A 38 -4.68 -1.51 0.91
C ILE A 38 -5.07 -2.21 -0.40
N ILE A 39 -4.08 -2.72 -1.13
CA ILE A 39 -4.31 -3.41 -2.40
C ILE A 39 -5.01 -4.75 -2.17
N GLU A 40 -4.57 -5.53 -1.17
CA GLU A 40 -5.20 -6.78 -0.76
C GLU A 40 -6.70 -6.58 -0.50
N ASN A 41 -7.10 -5.50 0.19
CA ASN A 41 -8.52 -5.21 0.46
C ASN A 41 -9.35 -4.91 -0.81
N GLU A 42 -8.75 -4.57 -1.94
CA GLU A 42 -9.49 -4.46 -3.21
C GLU A 42 -9.87 -5.83 -3.76
N PHE A 43 -9.10 -6.87 -3.43
CA PHE A 43 -9.35 -8.27 -3.81
C PHE A 43 -10.12 -9.02 -2.71
N PHE A 44 -9.67 -8.94 -1.47
CA PHE A 44 -10.13 -9.69 -0.31
C PHE A 44 -10.49 -8.75 0.85
N PRO A 45 -11.59 -7.96 0.73
CA PRO A 45 -12.02 -7.11 1.82
C PRO A 45 -12.51 -7.94 3.00
N ALA A 46 -12.37 -7.41 4.22
CA ALA A 46 -12.84 -8.09 5.43
C ALA A 46 -14.35 -8.41 5.43
N ARG A 47 -15.16 -7.69 4.63
CA ARG A 47 -16.59 -7.92 4.47
C ARG A 47 -17.00 -7.69 3.01
N GLY A 48 -17.80 -8.61 2.48
CA GLY A 48 -18.32 -8.54 1.11
C GLY A 48 -17.32 -9.07 0.07
N PHE A 49 -17.53 -8.69 -1.19
CA PHE A 49 -16.68 -9.09 -2.32
C PHE A 49 -15.66 -8.02 -2.67
N GLY A 50 -14.51 -8.46 -3.18
CA GLY A 50 -13.51 -7.59 -3.78
C GLY A 50 -14.14 -6.70 -4.84
N LYS A 51 -13.83 -5.40 -4.79
CA LYS A 51 -14.34 -4.41 -5.75
C LYS A 51 -13.41 -4.21 -6.94
N LEU A 52 -12.16 -4.69 -6.84
CA LEU A 52 -11.13 -4.63 -7.86
C LEU A 52 -11.01 -3.23 -8.51
N ARG A 53 -11.07 -2.17 -7.69
CA ARG A 53 -11.07 -0.81 -8.24
C ARG A 53 -9.66 -0.44 -8.65
N TYR A 54 -9.40 -0.54 -9.96
CA TYR A 54 -8.12 -0.19 -10.55
C TYR A 54 -7.67 1.24 -10.21
N SER A 55 -8.60 2.20 -10.11
CA SER A 55 -8.29 3.57 -9.69
C SER A 55 -7.69 3.64 -8.29
N GLU A 56 -8.20 2.84 -7.34
CA GLU A 56 -7.74 2.86 -5.94
C GLU A 56 -6.40 2.13 -5.80
N MET A 57 -6.22 1.00 -6.48
CA MET A 57 -4.93 0.31 -6.54
C MET A 57 -3.84 1.19 -7.16
N ASN A 58 -4.13 1.89 -8.26
CA ASN A 58 -3.18 2.81 -8.88
C ASN A 58 -2.85 4.02 -8.00
N LYS A 59 -3.83 4.56 -7.27
CA LYS A 59 -3.58 5.63 -6.29
C LYS A 59 -2.66 5.14 -5.18
N ALA A 60 -2.89 3.93 -4.66
CA ALA A 60 -2.05 3.31 -3.63
C ALA A 60 -0.61 3.14 -4.13
N LEU A 61 -0.44 2.57 -5.33
CA LEU A 61 0.86 2.35 -5.96
C LEU A 61 1.61 3.66 -6.23
N ASN A 62 0.93 4.67 -6.78
CA ASN A 62 1.53 5.98 -7.04
C ASN A 62 1.86 6.74 -5.75
N SER A 63 1.09 6.55 -4.69
CA SER A 63 1.39 7.13 -3.38
C SER A 63 2.63 6.48 -2.78
N PHE A 64 2.73 5.15 -2.84
CA PHE A 64 3.91 4.43 -2.35
C PHE A 64 5.18 4.80 -3.10
N LYS A 65 5.12 4.92 -4.44
CA LYS A 65 6.25 5.38 -5.27
C LYS A 65 6.77 6.77 -4.91
N LYS A 66 5.93 7.64 -4.34
CA LYS A 66 6.36 8.98 -3.88
C LYS A 66 7.09 8.94 -2.55
N ILE A 67 6.85 7.91 -1.74
CA ILE A 67 7.35 7.77 -0.37
C ILE A 67 8.61 6.89 -0.34
N SER A 68 8.59 5.77 -1.07
CA SER A 68 9.69 4.82 -1.13
C SER A 68 10.76 5.27 -2.12
N LYS A 69 12.02 5.24 -1.68
CA LYS A 69 13.20 5.46 -2.54
C LYS A 69 13.80 4.14 -3.03
N SER A 70 13.39 3.01 -2.46
CA SER A 70 13.85 1.67 -2.83
C SER A 70 13.09 1.11 -4.03
N THR A 71 13.82 0.88 -5.12
CA THR A 71 13.28 0.18 -6.30
C THR A 71 12.84 -1.24 -5.97
N THR A 72 13.52 -1.91 -5.03
CA THR A 72 13.16 -3.26 -4.56
C THR A 72 11.79 -3.28 -3.89
N HIS A 73 11.52 -2.34 -2.98
CA HIS A 73 10.21 -2.27 -2.32
C HIS A 73 9.08 -1.93 -3.31
N ILE A 74 9.35 -1.06 -4.29
CA ILE A 74 8.38 -0.74 -5.35
C ILE A 74 8.08 -1.99 -6.19
N ALA A 75 9.10 -2.77 -6.54
CA ALA A 75 8.94 -4.02 -7.28
C ALA A 75 8.16 -5.06 -6.47
N ASP A 76 8.45 -5.21 -5.18
CA ASP A 76 7.71 -6.12 -4.28
C ASP A 76 6.22 -5.77 -4.23
N LEU A 77 5.87 -4.49 -4.09
CA LEU A 77 4.47 -4.07 -4.14
C LEU A 77 3.80 -4.43 -5.47
N MET A 78 4.49 -4.27 -6.60
CA MET A 78 3.97 -4.64 -7.92
C MET A 78 3.76 -6.16 -8.06
N ILE A 79 4.70 -6.97 -7.56
CA ILE A 79 4.58 -8.42 -7.54
C ILE A 79 3.38 -8.84 -6.68
N SER A 80 3.23 -8.24 -5.50
CA SER A 80 2.09 -8.50 -4.61
C SER A 80 0.74 -8.25 -5.32
N CYS A 81 0.63 -7.19 -6.13
CA CYS A 81 -0.58 -6.95 -6.93
C CYS A 81 -0.92 -8.12 -7.87
N VAL A 82 0.09 -8.69 -8.52
CA VAL A 82 -0.08 -9.83 -9.44
C VAL A 82 -0.47 -11.07 -8.66
N GLU A 83 0.20 -11.33 -7.53
CA GLU A 83 -0.11 -12.45 -6.65
C GLU A 83 -1.56 -12.40 -6.15
N PHE A 84 -2.03 -11.24 -5.69
CA PHE A 84 -3.42 -11.07 -5.29
C PHE A 84 -4.40 -11.29 -6.45
N GLY A 85 -4.07 -10.81 -7.66
CA GLY A 85 -4.90 -11.05 -8.84
C GLY A 85 -5.02 -12.53 -9.22
N VAL A 86 -3.90 -13.27 -9.15
CA VAL A 86 -3.88 -14.71 -9.38
C VAL A 86 -4.67 -15.45 -8.31
N GLN A 87 -4.45 -15.12 -7.03
CA GLN A 87 -5.20 -15.70 -5.92
C GLN A 87 -6.70 -15.43 -6.04
N PHE A 88 -7.08 -14.21 -6.42
CA PHE A 88 -8.48 -13.81 -6.59
C PHE A 88 -9.13 -14.59 -7.74
N THR A 89 -8.44 -14.74 -8.87
CA THR A 89 -8.93 -15.54 -10.00
C THR A 89 -9.00 -17.02 -9.65
N ASN A 90 -8.04 -17.56 -8.89
CA ASN A 90 -8.11 -18.95 -8.43
C ASN A 90 -9.25 -19.19 -7.43
N ALA A 91 -9.57 -18.19 -6.61
CA ALA A 91 -10.64 -18.28 -5.61
C ALA A 91 -12.04 -18.08 -6.22
N TYR A 92 -12.16 -17.21 -7.23
CA TYR A 92 -13.44 -16.69 -7.69
C TYR A 92 -13.62 -16.65 -9.22
N GLY A 93 -12.64 -17.11 -10.00
CA GLY A 93 -12.55 -16.91 -11.46
C GLY A 93 -13.69 -17.50 -12.28
N ASP A 94 -14.52 -18.35 -11.68
CA ASP A 94 -15.69 -18.96 -12.32
C ASP A 94 -17.03 -18.49 -11.71
N ILE A 95 -17.01 -17.53 -10.79
CA ILE A 95 -18.20 -17.17 -10.00
C ILE A 95 -19.20 -16.32 -10.78
N ASP A 96 -18.73 -15.55 -11.77
CA ASP A 96 -19.59 -14.75 -12.65
C ASP A 96 -19.91 -15.45 -13.99
N GLU A 97 -19.53 -16.72 -14.16
CA GLU A 97 -19.87 -17.48 -15.36
C GLU A 97 -21.38 -17.77 -15.39
N ARG A 98 -22.08 -17.20 -16.37
CA ARG A 98 -23.47 -17.58 -16.66
C ARG A 98 -23.46 -18.90 -17.42
N TYR A 99 -23.60 -20.02 -16.71
CA TYR A 99 -23.91 -21.30 -17.35
C TYR A 99 -25.23 -21.17 -18.12
N ARG A 100 -25.18 -21.38 -19.43
CA ARG A 100 -26.32 -21.29 -20.36
C ARG A 100 -26.95 -22.64 -20.61
#